data_AF-A0AAV3BC24-F1
#
_entry.id   AF-A0AAV3BC24-F1
#
_cell.length_a   1.000
_cell.length_b   1.000
_cell.length_c   1.000
_cell.angle_alpha   90.00
_cell.angle_beta   90.00
_cell.angle_gamma   90.00
#
_symmetry.space_group_name_H-M   'P 1'
#
loop_
_entity.id
_entity.type
_entity.pdbx_description
1 polymer ?
#
loop_
_entity_poly.entity_id
_entity_poly.type
_entity_poly.pdbx_seq_one_letter_code
_entity_poly.pdbx_strand_id
1 'polypeptide(L)'
;YSWNADEEFLFKAVMAFAMRAHVNNTIQISNILLCNVTQRVSFWFVVTTPSNNSKPMDSSEVKNAIRLERNRINSAFLLSDDTLEFVDIPPTMAPVAISSSDSWLIVFGVMVGLLGVASIYLLVSGIKRYKFKPSDISIGQDVITNLLLAGVHLFWALDNAGIVY
;
A
#
# COMPACT_ATOMS: atom_id res chain seq x y z
N TYR A 1 5.00 -6.46 -18.83
CA TYR A 1 4.81 -6.76 -20.27
C TYR A 1 5.86 -5.99 -21.06
N SER A 2 6.07 -6.32 -22.34
CA SER A 2 7.06 -5.63 -23.19
C SER A 2 6.40 -4.48 -23.92
N TRP A 3 6.99 -3.29 -23.84
CA TRP A 3 6.51 -2.12 -24.58
C TRP A 3 6.90 -2.22 -26.06
N ASN A 4 5.92 -2.46 -26.93
CA ASN A 4 6.11 -2.62 -28.37
C ASN A 4 5.23 -1.61 -29.15
N ALA A 5 5.25 -1.68 -30.49
CA ALA A 5 4.44 -0.80 -31.33
C ALA A 5 2.92 -0.93 -31.09
N ASP A 6 2.46 -2.11 -30.65
CA ASP A 6 1.05 -2.34 -30.33
C ASP A 6 0.65 -1.62 -29.03
N GLU A 7 1.52 -1.64 -28.01
CA GLU A 7 1.34 -0.89 -26.77
C GLU A 7 1.38 0.63 -27.01
N GLU A 8 2.27 1.10 -27.89
CA GLU A 8 2.27 2.51 -28.30
C GLU A 8 0.97 2.90 -29.01
N PHE A 9 0.44 2.03 -29.88
CA PHE A 9 -0.83 2.25 -30.53
C PHE A 9 -1.99 2.26 -29.53
N LEU A 10 -1.99 1.32 -28.58
CA LEU A 10 -2.96 1.25 -27.49
C LEU A 10 -2.91 2.54 -26.65
N PHE A 11 -1.72 3.04 -26.32
CA PHE A 11 -1.56 4.30 -25.60
C PHE A 11 -2.14 5.48 -26.35
N LYS A 12 -1.84 5.62 -27.65
CA LYS A 12 -2.44 6.66 -28.48
C LYS A 12 -3.97 6.53 -28.53
N ALA A 13 -4.51 5.32 -28.61
CA ALA A 13 -5.95 5.09 -28.62
C ALA A 13 -6.62 5.46 -27.28
N VAL A 14 -6.04 5.05 -26.16
CA VAL A 14 -6.53 5.37 -24.81
C VAL A 14 -6.46 6.87 -24.54
N MET A 15 -5.37 7.52 -24.94
CA MET A 15 -5.24 8.98 -24.84
C MET A 15 -6.25 9.71 -25.75
N ALA A 16 -6.50 9.22 -26.97
CA ALA A 16 -7.52 9.81 -27.85
C ALA A 16 -8.90 9.68 -27.22
N PHE A 17 -9.18 8.52 -26.62
CA PHE A 17 -10.40 8.28 -25.88
C PHE A 17 -10.56 9.26 -24.71
N ALA A 18 -9.53 9.43 -23.87
CA ALA A 18 -9.58 10.35 -22.72
C ALA A 18 -9.81 11.80 -23.15
N MET A 19 -9.14 12.23 -24.23
CA MET A 19 -9.31 13.57 -24.76
C MET A 19 -10.69 13.78 -25.40
N ARG A 20 -11.31 12.75 -26.01
CA ARG A 20 -12.69 12.82 -26.51
C ARG A 20 -13.70 13.00 -25.39
N ALA A 21 -13.51 12.32 -24.26
CA ALA A 21 -14.43 12.39 -23.13
C ALA A 21 -14.54 13.81 -22.53
N HIS A 22 -13.46 14.60 -22.58
CA HIS A 22 -13.42 15.91 -21.91
C HIS A 22 -13.30 17.15 -22.78
N VAL A 23 -12.68 17.05 -23.94
CA VAL A 23 -12.42 18.22 -24.78
C VAL A 23 -13.35 18.22 -25.98
N ASN A 24 -13.18 17.24 -26.88
CA ASN A 24 -13.89 17.22 -28.14
C ASN A 24 -13.94 15.81 -28.72
N ASN A 25 -15.15 15.34 -29.08
CA ASN A 25 -15.41 14.02 -29.64
C ASN A 25 -14.73 13.73 -30.99
N THR A 26 -14.08 14.72 -31.60
CA THR A 26 -13.44 14.61 -32.93
C THR A 26 -11.94 14.26 -32.90
N ILE A 27 -11.30 14.22 -31.73
CA ILE A 27 -9.85 13.93 -31.62
C ILE A 27 -9.55 12.52 -32.13
N GLN A 28 -8.58 12.36 -33.03
CA GLN A 28 -8.21 11.05 -33.57
C GLN A 28 -6.87 10.58 -32.99
N ILE A 29 -6.55 9.30 -33.21
CA ILE A 29 -5.28 8.69 -32.79
C ILE A 29 -4.09 9.42 -33.44
N SER A 30 -4.26 9.89 -34.69
CA SER A 30 -3.24 10.67 -35.42
C SER A 30 -2.94 12.02 -34.79
N ASN A 31 -3.82 12.56 -33.94
CA ASN A 31 -3.58 13.82 -33.25
C ASN A 31 -2.64 13.66 -32.05
N ILE A 32 -2.31 12.42 -31.66
CA ILE A 32 -1.44 12.12 -30.53
C ILE A 32 -0.09 11.68 -31.04
N LEU A 33 0.88 12.56 -30.83
CA LEU A 33 2.25 12.37 -31.25
C LEU A 33 3.06 11.92 -30.05
N LEU A 34 3.77 10.80 -30.18
CA LEU A 34 4.75 10.34 -29.20
C LEU A 34 6.14 10.74 -29.69
N CYS A 35 6.92 11.32 -28.78
CA CYS A 35 8.25 11.85 -29.04
C CYS A 35 9.24 11.25 -28.02
N ASN A 36 10.44 10.92 -28.50
CA ASN A 36 11.57 10.49 -27.67
C ASN A 36 11.24 9.30 -26.76
N VAL A 37 10.78 8.20 -27.36
CA VAL A 37 10.55 6.91 -26.67
C VAL A 37 11.88 6.27 -26.30
N THR A 38 12.10 6.05 -25.00
CA THR A 38 13.31 5.42 -24.46
C THR A 38 13.09 3.93 -24.17
N GLN A 39 14.19 3.19 -24.01
CA GLN A 39 14.16 1.76 -23.67
C GLN A 39 13.55 1.47 -22.28
N ARG A 40 13.59 2.45 -21.35
CA ARG A 40 12.93 2.35 -20.04
C ARG A 40 11.46 2.80 -20.07
N VAL A 41 10.89 2.98 -21.27
CA VAL A 41 9.49 3.42 -21.47
C VAL A 41 9.24 4.78 -20.84
N SER A 42 10.07 5.76 -21.19
CA SER A 42 9.75 7.17 -20.98
C SER A 42 9.61 7.86 -22.33
N PHE A 43 8.59 8.68 -22.47
CA PHE A 43 8.33 9.45 -23.68
C PHE A 43 7.52 10.70 -23.36
N TRP A 44 7.62 11.66 -24.25
CA TRP A 44 6.79 12.86 -24.22
C TRP A 44 5.68 12.64 -25.24
N PHE A 45 4.47 13.10 -24.93
CA PHE A 45 3.39 13.09 -25.91
C PHE A 45 2.82 14.49 -26.07
N VAL A 46 2.37 14.79 -27.28
CA VAL A 46 1.74 16.05 -27.63
C VAL A 46 0.39 15.74 -28.26
N VAL A 47 -0.65 16.41 -27.77
CA VAL A 47 -1.98 16.35 -28.35
C VAL A 47 -2.19 17.59 -29.22
N THR A 48 -2.56 17.36 -30.47
CA THR A 48 -2.83 18.44 -31.44
C THR A 48 -4.31 18.61 -31.66
N THR A 49 -4.70 19.80 -32.11
CA THR A 49 -6.10 20.08 -32.45
C THR A 49 -6.54 19.34 -33.73
N PRO A 50 -7.78 18.83 -33.81
CA PRO A 50 -8.26 18.12 -35.00
C PRO A 50 -8.37 19.00 -36.25
N SER A 51 -8.47 20.33 -36.08
CA SER A 51 -8.50 21.29 -37.18
C SER A 51 -7.11 21.63 -37.74
N ASN A 52 -6.06 21.48 -36.92
CA ASN A 52 -4.69 21.76 -37.35
C ASN A 52 -3.69 20.92 -36.54
N ASN A 53 -3.04 19.97 -37.22
CA ASN A 53 -2.03 19.09 -36.64
C ASN A 53 -0.74 19.81 -36.22
N SER A 54 -0.55 21.07 -36.63
CA SER A 54 0.61 21.88 -36.24
C SER A 54 0.36 22.68 -34.96
N LYS A 55 -0.90 22.77 -34.50
CA LYS A 55 -1.25 23.52 -33.30
C LYS A 55 -1.41 22.56 -32.11
N PRO A 56 -0.51 22.62 -31.11
CA PRO A 56 -0.69 21.86 -29.88
C PRO A 56 -1.88 22.41 -29.09
N MET A 57 -2.59 21.51 -28.41
CA MET A 57 -3.66 21.85 -27.48
C MET A 57 -3.09 22.45 -26.20
N ASP A 58 -3.91 23.21 -25.47
CA ASP A 58 -3.47 23.78 -24.20
C ASP A 58 -3.16 22.67 -23.19
N SER A 59 -2.06 22.84 -22.46
CA SER A 59 -1.60 21.83 -21.51
C SER A 59 -2.57 21.66 -20.35
N SER A 60 -3.32 22.70 -19.97
CA SER A 60 -4.27 22.61 -18.84
C SER A 60 -5.43 21.68 -19.15
N GLU A 61 -5.96 21.75 -20.38
CA GLU A 61 -7.05 20.89 -20.86
C GLU A 61 -6.61 19.42 -20.92
N VAL A 62 -5.40 19.17 -21.45
CA VAL A 62 -4.82 17.82 -21.51
C VAL A 62 -4.61 17.26 -20.10
N LYS A 63 -4.01 18.02 -19.19
CA LYS A 63 -3.80 17.59 -17.80
C LYS A 63 -5.12 17.27 -17.10
N ASN A 64 -6.15 18.09 -17.31
CA ASN A 64 -7.47 17.87 -16.72
C ASN A 64 -8.15 16.61 -17.29
N ALA A 65 -8.07 16.40 -18.60
CA ALA A 65 -8.64 15.21 -19.24
C ALA A 65 -8.01 13.91 -18.72
N ILE A 66 -6.68 13.89 -18.59
CA ILE A 66 -5.94 12.76 -18.03
C ILE A 66 -6.32 12.53 -16.56
N ARG A 67 -6.46 13.60 -15.78
CA ARG A 67 -6.81 13.50 -14.35
C ARG A 67 -8.15 12.80 -14.14
N LEU A 68 -9.14 13.11 -14.97
CA LEU A 68 -10.49 12.57 -14.83
C LEU A 68 -10.60 11.12 -15.32
N GLU A 69 -9.86 10.75 -16.37
CA GLU A 69 -9.87 9.40 -16.93
C GLU A 69 -8.72 8.52 -16.38
N ARG A 70 -7.98 8.98 -15.37
CA ARG A 70 -6.77 8.34 -14.83
C ARG A 70 -6.99 6.87 -14.45
N ASN A 71 -8.09 6.60 -13.74
CA ASN A 71 -8.44 5.23 -13.33
C ASN A 71 -8.62 4.28 -14.53
N ARG A 72 -9.21 4.76 -15.62
CA ARG A 72 -9.44 3.95 -16.83
C ARG A 72 -8.17 3.76 -17.65
N ILE A 73 -7.33 4.79 -17.71
CA ILE A 73 -5.99 4.70 -18.35
C ILE A 73 -5.15 3.64 -17.62
N ASN A 74 -5.05 3.76 -16.30
CA ASN A 74 -4.35 2.80 -15.44
C ASN A 74 -4.87 1.37 -15.62
N SER A 75 -6.20 1.20 -15.59
CA SER A 75 -6.85 -0.09 -15.80
C SER A 75 -6.58 -0.69 -17.18
N ALA A 76 -6.47 0.13 -18.23
CA ALA A 76 -6.19 -0.34 -19.59
C ALA A 76 -4.78 -0.93 -19.73
N PHE A 77 -3.82 -0.44 -18.96
CA PHE A 77 -2.44 -0.95 -18.93
C PHE A 77 -2.16 -1.91 -17.77
N LEU A 78 -3.17 -2.17 -16.92
CA LEU A 78 -3.01 -2.91 -15.66
C LEU A 78 -1.90 -2.29 -14.77
N LEU A 79 -1.75 -0.97 -14.84
CA LEU A 79 -0.80 -0.18 -14.05
C LEU A 79 -1.53 0.57 -12.94
N SER A 80 -0.81 0.90 -11.88
CA SER A 80 -1.26 1.74 -10.77
C SER A 80 -0.77 3.19 -10.92
N ASP A 81 -1.30 4.10 -10.10
CA ASP A 81 -0.84 5.50 -10.06
C ASP A 81 0.67 5.64 -9.78
N ASP A 82 1.29 4.67 -9.10
CA ASP A 82 2.72 4.63 -8.77
C ASP A 82 3.61 4.09 -9.91
N THR A 83 3.02 3.33 -10.84
CA THR A 83 3.77 2.70 -11.94
C THR A 83 3.56 3.41 -13.27
N LEU A 84 2.46 4.14 -13.43
CA LEU A 84 2.21 5.05 -14.54
C LEU A 84 2.12 6.49 -14.03
N GLU A 85 3.28 7.14 -14.00
CA GLU A 85 3.41 8.52 -13.57
C GLU A 85 3.28 9.49 -14.75
N PHE A 86 2.48 10.55 -14.55
CA PHE A 86 2.43 11.69 -15.44
C PHE A 86 3.05 12.88 -14.73
N VAL A 87 4.13 13.42 -15.29
CA VAL A 87 4.82 14.59 -14.74
C VAL A 87 3.84 15.76 -14.59
N ASP A 88 3.86 16.44 -13.43
CA ASP A 88 2.96 17.53 -13.02
C ASP A 88 1.48 17.18 -12.79
N ILE A 89 1.08 15.90 -12.86
CA ILE A 89 -0.30 15.49 -12.55
C ILE A 89 -0.27 14.66 -11.26
N PRO A 90 -0.70 15.21 -10.11
CA PRO A 90 -0.67 14.47 -8.86
C PRO A 90 -1.55 13.21 -8.96
N PRO A 91 -1.18 12.11 -8.29
CA PRO A 91 -1.95 10.87 -8.30
C PRO A 91 -3.35 11.11 -7.73
N THR A 92 -4.32 10.34 -8.24
CA THR A 92 -5.73 10.51 -7.86
C THR A 92 -6.06 9.86 -6.53
N MET A 93 -5.26 8.90 -6.11
CA MET A 93 -5.31 8.33 -4.78
C MET A 93 -4.33 9.07 -3.86
N ALA A 94 -4.81 9.51 -2.70
CA ALA A 94 -3.91 9.78 -1.59
C ALA A 94 -3.09 8.50 -1.36
N PRO A 95 -1.79 8.60 -1.02
CA PRO A 95 -0.99 7.44 -0.65
C PRO A 95 -1.83 6.63 0.32
N VAL A 96 -2.02 5.32 0.05
CA VAL A 96 -2.71 4.45 0.99
C VAL A 96 -2.05 4.72 2.33
N ALA A 97 -2.81 5.32 3.25
CA ALA A 97 -2.35 5.50 4.60
C ALA A 97 -2.18 4.06 5.08
N ILE A 98 -0.94 3.56 4.98
CA ILE A 98 -0.54 2.32 5.58
C ILE A 98 -0.93 2.58 7.02
N SER A 99 -1.98 1.91 7.48
CA SER A 99 -2.33 1.89 8.87
C SER A 99 -1.07 1.35 9.53
N SER A 100 -0.24 2.25 10.05
CA SER A 100 0.84 1.96 10.97
C SER A 100 0.19 1.55 12.29
N SER A 101 -0.66 0.53 12.23
CA SER A 101 -0.91 -0.32 13.36
C SER A 101 0.40 -1.08 13.51
N ASP A 102 1.33 -0.48 14.22
CA ASP A 102 2.55 -1.15 14.62
C ASP A 102 2.13 -2.28 15.56
N SER A 103 1.78 -3.44 14.98
CA SER A 103 1.43 -4.67 15.70
C SER A 103 2.51 -5.02 16.73
N TRP A 104 3.74 -4.59 16.44
CA TRP A 104 4.89 -4.67 17.32
C TRP A 104 4.73 -3.93 18.65
N LEU A 105 4.02 -2.79 18.68
CA LEU A 105 3.76 -2.02 19.90
C LEU A 105 2.83 -2.78 20.87
N ILE A 106 1.88 -3.54 20.32
CA ILE A 106 0.98 -4.40 21.09
C ILE A 106 1.78 -5.57 21.70
N VAL A 107 2.61 -6.23 20.89
CA VAL A 107 3.49 -7.33 21.35
C VAL A 107 4.45 -6.85 22.44
N PHE A 108 5.06 -5.66 22.25
CA PHE A 108 5.93 -5.03 23.23
C PHE A 108 5.20 -4.76 24.55
N GLY A 109 3.98 -4.21 24.49
CA GLY A 109 3.15 -3.94 25.67
C GLY A 109 2.84 -5.20 26.47
N VAL A 110 2.47 -6.30 25.80
CA VAL A 110 2.19 -7.58 26.46
C VAL A 110 3.44 -8.15 27.14
N MET A 111 4.59 -8.12 26.47
CA MET A 111 5.84 -8.65 27.03
C MET A 111 6.32 -7.87 28.26
N VAL A 112 6.29 -6.53 28.19
CA VAL A 112 6.66 -5.68 29.33
C VAL A 112 5.65 -5.87 30.49
N GLY A 113 4.37 -6.04 30.19
CA GLY A 113 3.34 -6.34 31.20
C GLY A 113 3.61 -7.65 31.94
N LEU A 114 3.89 -8.74 31.21
CA LEU A 114 4.22 -10.04 31.81
C LEU A 114 5.49 -9.99 32.66
N LEU A 115 6.54 -9.31 32.16
CA LEU A 115 7.78 -9.11 32.91
C LEU A 115 7.57 -8.28 34.18
N GLY A 116 6.71 -7.26 34.12
CA GLY A 116 6.37 -6.43 35.27
C GLY A 116 5.64 -7.23 36.35
N VAL A 117 4.61 -8.00 35.99
CA VAL A 117 3.86 -8.85 36.92
C VAL A 117 4.77 -9.92 37.54
N ALA A 118 5.61 -10.58 36.73
CA ALA A 118 6.57 -11.56 37.22
C ALA A 118 7.57 -10.95 38.21
N SER A 119 8.08 -9.75 37.92
CA SER A 119 9.02 -9.05 38.79
C SER A 119 8.39 -8.68 40.14
N ILE A 120 7.16 -8.15 40.13
CA ILE A 120 6.42 -7.82 41.35
C ILE A 120 6.14 -9.08 42.16
N TYR A 121 5.72 -10.17 41.51
CA TYR A 121 5.46 -11.44 42.17
C TYR A 121 6.73 -12.01 42.83
N LEU A 122 7.88 -11.93 42.18
CA LEU A 122 9.16 -12.37 42.76
C LEU A 122 9.57 -11.53 43.98
N LEU A 123 9.36 -10.21 43.95
CA LEU A 123 9.64 -9.34 45.09
C LEU A 123 8.73 -9.66 46.28
N VAL A 124 7.41 -9.78 46.05
CA VAL A 124 6.45 -10.09 47.11
C VAL A 124 6.66 -11.50 47.65
N SER A 125 6.86 -12.49 46.79
CA SER A 125 7.12 -13.87 47.20
C SER A 125 8.47 -14.05 47.90
N GLY A 126 9.51 -13.31 47.50
CA GLY A 126 10.80 -13.29 48.18
C GLY A 126 10.70 -12.76 49.61
N ILE A 127 9.95 -11.67 49.81
CA ILE A 127 9.66 -11.12 51.15
C ILE A 127 8.81 -12.08 51.97
N LYS A 128 7.83 -12.77 51.35
CA LYS A 128 6.96 -13.74 52.04
C LYS A 128 7.70 -15.02 52.42
N ARG A 129 8.60 -15.52 51.56
CA ARG A 129 9.44 -16.71 51.79
C ARG A 129 10.48 -16.51 52.89
N TYR A 130 10.91 -15.27 53.15
CA TYR A 130 11.73 -14.98 54.33
C TYR A 130 10.99 -15.26 55.65
N LYS A 131 9.65 -15.41 55.64
CA LYS A 131 8.85 -15.69 56.83
C LYS A 131 8.23 -17.10 56.97
N PHE A 132 8.27 -18.02 55.98
CA PHE A 132 7.59 -19.33 56.14
C PHE A 132 8.27 -20.54 55.43
N LYS A 133 8.13 -21.71 56.09
CA LYS A 133 8.75 -23.05 55.90
C LYS A 133 8.47 -23.77 54.55
N PRO A 134 9.22 -24.86 54.23
CA PRO A 134 9.38 -25.40 52.87
C PRO A 134 8.28 -26.41 52.45
N SER A 135 7.05 -25.93 52.22
CA SER A 135 5.98 -26.77 51.62
C SER A 135 5.36 -26.23 50.32
N ASP A 136 5.72 -25.02 49.87
CA ASP A 136 5.07 -24.34 48.72
C ASP A 136 5.75 -24.54 47.35
N ILE A 137 6.73 -25.44 47.26
CA ILE A 137 7.52 -25.62 46.02
C ILE A 137 6.71 -26.38 44.95
N SER A 138 5.79 -27.28 45.31
CA SER A 138 4.96 -28.02 44.34
C SER A 138 3.89 -27.15 43.68
N ILE A 139 3.26 -26.24 44.44
CA ILE A 139 2.18 -25.36 43.94
C ILE A 139 2.72 -24.37 42.90
N GLY A 140 3.98 -23.91 43.04
CA GLY A 140 4.61 -23.02 42.07
C GLY A 140 4.84 -23.69 40.70
N GLN A 141 5.11 -25.00 40.69
CA GLN A 141 5.32 -25.76 39.46
C GLN A 141 4.02 -25.85 38.63
N ASP A 142 2.88 -26.07 39.29
CA ASP A 142 1.57 -26.18 38.64
C ASP A 142 1.05 -24.83 38.11
N VAL A 143 1.39 -23.72 38.78
CA VAL A 143 1.01 -22.39 38.27
C VAL A 143 1.81 -22.04 37.02
N ILE A 144 3.10 -22.38 36.98
CA ILE A 144 3.98 -22.10 35.83
C ILE A 144 3.56 -22.93 34.61
N THR A 145 3.24 -24.21 34.78
CA THR A 145 2.79 -25.07 33.67
C THR A 145 1.45 -24.58 33.09
N ASN A 146 0.51 -24.18 33.94
CA ASN A 146 -0.77 -23.63 33.50
C ASN A 146 -0.63 -22.27 32.78
N LEU A 147 0.30 -21.40 33.23
CA LEU A 147 0.55 -20.12 32.58
C LEU A 147 1.23 -20.29 31.21
N LEU A 148 2.15 -21.24 31.09
CA LEU A 148 2.79 -21.57 29.82
C LEU A 148 1.79 -22.19 28.83
N LEU A 149 0.92 -23.10 29.28
CA LEU A 149 -0.16 -23.66 28.46
C LEU A 149 -1.14 -22.60 27.99
N ALA A 150 -1.53 -21.68 28.87
CA ALA A 150 -2.41 -20.56 28.50
C ALA A 150 -1.74 -19.64 27.47
N GLY A 151 -0.44 -19.35 27.61
CA GLY A 151 0.32 -18.56 26.65
C GLY A 151 0.40 -19.23 25.27
N VAL A 152 0.64 -20.54 25.22
CA VAL A 152 0.67 -21.31 23.96
C VAL A 152 -0.70 -21.35 23.30
N HIS A 153 -1.78 -21.55 24.07
CA HIS A 153 -3.14 -21.52 23.54
C HIS A 153 -3.53 -20.13 23.02
N LEU A 154 -3.11 -19.06 23.70
CA LEU A 154 -3.36 -17.70 23.25
C LEU A 154 -2.61 -17.40 21.95
N PHE A 155 -1.36 -17.84 21.85
CA PHE A 155 -0.56 -17.70 20.63
C PHE A 155 -1.19 -18.44 19.45
N TRP A 156 -1.64 -19.68 19.67
CA TRP A 156 -2.34 -20.47 18.64
C TRP A 156 -3.69 -19.85 18.23
N ALA A 157 -4.42 -19.27 19.19
CA ALA A 157 -5.68 -18.57 18.92
C ALA A 157 -5.47 -17.27 18.12
N LEU A 158 -4.37 -16.55 18.37
CA LEU A 158 -4.02 -15.33 17.65
C LEU A 158 -3.53 -15.62 16.23
N ASP A 159 -2.79 -16.72 16.04
CA ASP A 159 -2.37 -17.19 14.72
C ASP A 159 -3.59 -17.62 13.87
N ASN A 160 -4.52 -18.38 14.46
CA ASN A 160 -5.75 -18.81 13.79
C ASN A 160 -6.74 -17.66 13.49
N ALA A 161 -6.63 -16.55 14.23
CA ALA A 161 -7.38 -15.31 13.97
C ALA A 161 -6.72 -14.40 12.93
N GLY A 162 -5.56 -14.78 12.37
CA GLY A 162 -4.84 -14.00 11.37
C GLY A 162 -4.23 -12.70 11.89
N ILE A 163 -3.99 -12.60 13.21
CA ILE A 163 -3.45 -11.39 13.86
C ILE A 163 -1.91 -11.41 13.89
N VAL A 164 -1.29 -12.58 13.71
CA VAL A 164 0.17 -12.77 13.75
C VAL A 164 0.83 -12.62 12.37
N TYR A 165 0.07 -12.25 11.32
CA TYR A 165 0.61 -11.92 9.99
C TYR A 165 0.29 -10.48 9.59
#